data_AF-A0A849WGV2-F1
#
_entry.id   AF-A0A849WGV2-F1
#
_cell.length_a   1.000
_cell.length_b   1.000
_cell.length_c   1.000
_cell.angle_alpha   90.00
_cell.angle_beta   90.00
_cell.angle_gamma   90.00
#
_symmetry.space_group_name_H-M   'P 1'
#
loop_
_entity.id
_entity.type
_entity.pdbx_description
1 polymer ?
#
loop_
_entity_poly.entity_id
_entity_poly.type
_entity_poly.pdbx_seq_one_letter_code
_entity_poly.pdbx_strand_id
1 'polypeptide(L)'
;MVKFLMLLSFVFSLYAYAVPIQPAYYNMQNGETGSYLYWDETYTGSGNKSASLSWLTGGLGDLTNGVLATNNWNVDEAQVGSGPYVGWYSITPVITFHFAGPVSINKIRIHADHSNGSGGVSLPGSIQVAASGFDQTFAVTNTTGDYAPRWIDLQGFLLNNIQSLSITIYDGAAQWVFISEVAFEGTVPEPASWMILSISIGLYLLAKHKK
;
A
#
# COMPACT_ATOMS: atom_id res chain seq x y z
N MET A 1 62.17 7.00 4.89
CA MET A 1 60.86 7.24 5.54
C MET A 1 59.76 7.06 4.50
N VAL A 2 59.15 5.87 4.44
CA VAL A 2 58.04 5.59 3.52
C VAL A 2 56.75 5.96 4.25
N LYS A 3 56.05 6.99 3.77
CA LYS A 3 54.74 7.43 4.31
C LYS A 3 53.69 6.36 4.00
N PHE A 4 53.21 5.70 5.06
CA PHE A 4 52.08 4.77 5.01
C PHE A 4 50.79 5.59 4.81
N LEU A 5 50.21 5.56 3.62
CA LEU A 5 48.91 6.17 3.36
C LEU A 5 47.82 5.18 3.80
N MET A 6 47.27 5.40 5.00
CA MET A 6 46.17 4.64 5.57
C MET A 6 44.88 5.09 4.86
N LEU A 7 44.32 4.23 4.01
CA LEU A 7 43.01 4.47 3.39
C LEU A 7 41.93 4.07 4.42
N LEU A 8 41.30 5.05 5.04
CA LEU A 8 40.20 4.87 5.98
C LEU A 8 38.96 4.43 5.19
N SER A 9 38.65 3.14 5.19
CA SER A 9 37.39 2.63 4.64
C SER A 9 36.26 3.01 5.61
N PHE A 10 35.59 4.14 5.34
CA PHE A 10 34.30 4.42 5.95
C PHE A 10 33.29 3.41 5.42
N VAL A 11 33.01 2.37 6.21
CA VAL A 11 31.75 1.63 6.08
C VAL A 11 30.68 2.57 6.60
N PHE A 12 30.11 3.39 5.71
CA PHE A 12 28.84 4.01 6.01
C PHE A 12 27.81 2.88 6.08
N SER A 13 27.47 2.42 7.28
CA SER A 13 26.16 1.82 7.50
C SER A 13 25.16 2.93 7.19
N LEU A 14 24.72 2.98 5.93
CA LEU A 14 23.55 3.75 5.57
C LEU A 14 22.43 3.14 6.42
N TYR A 15 21.84 3.97 7.27
CA TYR A 15 20.60 3.61 7.94
C TYR A 15 19.61 3.26 6.83
N ALA A 16 19.30 1.98 6.68
CA ALA A 16 18.18 1.56 5.87
C ALA A 16 16.93 2.02 6.62
N TYR A 17 16.44 3.20 6.27
CA TYR A 17 15.07 3.54 6.57
C TYR A 17 14.22 2.44 5.90
N ALA A 18 13.32 1.83 6.65
CA ALA A 18 12.30 0.98 6.07
C ALA A 18 11.43 1.87 5.18
N VAL A 19 11.78 1.97 3.89
CA VAL A 19 10.98 2.69 2.91
C VAL A 19 9.68 1.90 2.75
N PRO A 20 8.51 2.55 2.88
CA PRO A 20 7.23 1.91 2.58
C PRO A 20 7.28 1.29 1.18
N ILE A 21 6.84 0.04 1.05
CA ILE A 21 6.80 -0.62 -0.26
C ILE A 21 5.68 0.04 -1.05
N GLN A 22 6.04 0.72 -2.13
CA GLN A 22 5.08 1.38 -3.01
C GLN A 22 4.69 0.44 -4.16
N PRO A 23 3.38 0.25 -4.42
CA PRO A 23 2.94 -0.41 -5.64
C PRO A 23 3.33 0.45 -6.85
N ALA A 24 3.60 -0.20 -7.98
CA ALA A 24 3.72 0.46 -9.28
C ALA A 24 2.36 0.93 -9.80
N TYR A 25 1.32 0.12 -9.56
CA TYR A 25 -0.08 0.43 -9.86
C TYR A 25 -1.00 -0.54 -9.10
N TYR A 26 -2.30 -0.25 -9.07
CA TYR A 26 -3.32 -1.21 -8.64
C TYR A 26 -4.52 -1.22 -9.57
N ASN A 27 -5.26 -2.32 -9.59
CA ASN A 27 -6.47 -2.47 -10.38
C ASN A 27 -7.67 -2.71 -9.47
N MET A 28 -8.81 -2.09 -9.78
CA MET A 28 -10.06 -2.28 -9.03
C MET A 28 -11.28 -1.80 -9.83
N GLN A 29 -12.47 -2.18 -9.39
CA GLN A 29 -13.66 -1.38 -9.70
C GLN A 29 -13.59 -0.09 -8.90
N ASN A 30 -13.80 1.04 -9.58
CA ASN A 30 -13.91 2.34 -8.94
C ASN A 30 -14.99 2.30 -7.85
N GLY A 31 -14.90 3.22 -6.88
CA GLY A 31 -15.93 3.35 -5.86
C GLY A 31 -17.28 3.75 -6.44
N GLU A 32 -18.25 3.94 -5.56
CA GLU A 32 -19.65 4.16 -5.92
C GLU A 32 -20.13 5.56 -5.51
N THR A 33 -21.34 5.90 -5.95
CA THR A 33 -22.01 7.13 -5.56
C THR A 33 -23.05 6.81 -4.50
N GLY A 34 -23.01 7.54 -3.39
CA GLY A 34 -24.07 7.57 -2.39
C GLY A 34 -24.57 9.00 -2.20
N SER A 35 -24.50 9.50 -0.98
CA SER A 35 -24.75 10.93 -0.70
C SER A 35 -23.71 11.83 -1.37
N TYR A 36 -22.49 11.33 -1.54
CA TYR A 36 -21.37 11.98 -2.24
C TYR A 36 -20.73 11.03 -3.27
N LEU A 37 -19.67 11.49 -3.92
CA LEU A 37 -18.91 10.73 -4.92
C LEU A 37 -17.72 10.08 -4.23
N TYR A 38 -17.76 8.76 -4.00
CA TYR A 38 -16.68 8.05 -3.29
C TYR A 38 -15.76 7.34 -4.28
N TRP A 39 -15.38 8.06 -5.33
CA TRP A 39 -14.58 7.53 -6.43
C TRP A 39 -13.09 7.72 -6.14
N ASP A 40 -12.27 6.93 -6.81
CA ASP A 40 -10.84 7.19 -6.93
C ASP A 40 -10.62 8.25 -8.02
N GLU A 41 -10.67 9.51 -7.60
CA GLU A 41 -10.70 10.67 -8.48
C GLU A 41 -9.29 11.03 -8.95
N THR A 42 -8.26 10.68 -8.16
CA THR A 42 -6.87 10.93 -8.54
C THR A 42 -6.25 9.81 -9.39
N TYR A 43 -6.94 8.69 -9.58
CA TYR A 43 -6.43 7.50 -10.28
C TYR A 43 -5.74 7.79 -11.63
N THR A 44 -4.44 7.66 -11.75
CA THR A 44 -3.63 8.10 -12.90
C THR A 44 -3.65 7.16 -14.11
N GLY A 45 -4.25 5.98 -13.97
CA GLY A 45 -4.25 4.94 -15.01
C GLY A 45 -5.39 5.08 -16.01
N SER A 46 -5.74 3.95 -16.63
CA SER A 46 -6.87 3.82 -17.55
C SER A 46 -8.17 3.51 -16.81
N GLY A 47 -9.31 3.93 -17.37
CA GLY A 47 -10.65 3.73 -16.81
C GLY A 47 -11.42 5.04 -16.69
N ASN A 48 -12.72 4.98 -16.36
CA ASN A 48 -13.54 6.18 -16.14
C ASN A 48 -13.64 6.49 -14.64
N LYS A 49 -12.84 7.43 -14.17
CA LYS A 49 -12.82 7.88 -12.76
C LYS A 49 -14.10 8.57 -12.32
N SER A 50 -14.90 9.05 -13.28
CA SER A 50 -16.15 9.76 -13.03
C SER A 50 -17.38 8.86 -13.19
N ALA A 51 -17.20 7.55 -13.06
CA ALA A 51 -18.28 6.58 -13.12
C ALA A 51 -18.11 5.50 -12.07
N SER A 52 -19.19 5.23 -11.34
CA SER A 52 -19.26 4.16 -10.35
C SER A 52 -18.93 2.81 -10.97
N LEU A 53 -18.13 2.02 -10.24
CA LEU A 53 -17.75 0.66 -10.62
C LEU A 53 -17.01 0.53 -11.96
N SER A 54 -16.54 1.64 -12.55
CA SER A 54 -15.69 1.58 -13.74
C SER A 54 -14.41 0.82 -13.44
N TRP A 55 -13.94 -0.01 -14.36
CA TRP A 55 -12.70 -0.75 -14.15
C TRP A 55 -11.51 0.20 -14.31
N LEU A 56 -10.73 0.36 -13.23
CA LEU A 56 -9.52 1.15 -13.15
C LEU A 56 -8.30 0.22 -13.22
N THR A 57 -7.33 0.54 -14.09
CA THR A 57 -6.13 -0.28 -14.28
C THR A 57 -4.89 0.51 -14.69
N GLY A 58 -3.72 0.03 -14.26
CA GLY A 58 -2.42 0.54 -14.72
C GLY A 58 -2.00 1.90 -14.16
N GLY A 59 -2.61 2.38 -13.07
CA GLY A 59 -2.18 3.58 -12.36
C GLY A 59 -2.29 3.49 -10.84
N LEU A 60 -1.99 4.62 -10.21
CA LEU A 60 -2.10 4.89 -8.77
C LEU A 60 -3.11 6.01 -8.55
N GLY A 61 -3.72 6.05 -7.38
CA GLY A 61 -4.72 7.06 -7.02
C GLY A 61 -4.89 7.16 -5.51
N ASP A 62 -6.12 7.42 -5.09
CA ASP A 62 -6.43 7.84 -3.73
C ASP A 62 -6.01 6.81 -2.68
N LEU A 63 -6.04 5.52 -3.00
CA LEU A 63 -5.64 4.47 -2.08
C LEU A 63 -4.14 4.38 -1.79
N THR A 64 -3.30 5.19 -2.45
CA THR A 64 -1.82 5.08 -2.37
C THR A 64 -1.11 6.44 -2.41
N ASN A 65 -1.84 7.54 -2.21
CA ASN A 65 -1.31 8.90 -2.42
C ASN A 65 -0.69 9.51 -1.14
N GLY A 66 -0.74 8.80 -0.01
CA GLY A 66 -0.25 9.25 1.29
C GLY A 66 -1.23 10.14 2.07
N VAL A 67 -2.47 10.33 1.57
CA VAL A 67 -3.48 11.18 2.19
C VAL A 67 -4.38 10.34 3.09
N LEU A 68 -4.26 10.56 4.40
CA LEU A 68 -5.16 9.95 5.37
C LEU A 68 -6.34 10.86 5.63
N ALA A 69 -7.55 10.30 5.53
CA ALA A 69 -8.74 10.98 6.03
C ALA A 69 -8.60 11.24 7.54
N THR A 70 -8.92 12.45 7.98
CA THR A 70 -8.80 12.83 9.39
C THR A 70 -10.14 12.79 10.12
N ASN A 71 -11.24 12.92 9.38
CA ASN A 71 -12.60 12.82 9.88
C ASN A 71 -13.35 11.76 9.06
N ASN A 72 -14.50 11.35 9.59
CA ASN A 72 -15.37 10.42 8.87
C ASN A 72 -15.85 11.01 7.55
N TRP A 73 -16.23 10.13 6.63
CA TRP A 73 -16.69 10.42 5.29
C TRP A 73 -17.70 11.57 5.24
N ASN A 74 -18.63 11.64 6.19
CA ASN A 74 -19.69 12.64 6.19
C ASN A 74 -19.22 14.07 6.52
N VAL A 75 -17.92 14.25 6.81
CA VAL A 75 -17.27 15.52 7.11
C VAL A 75 -16.23 15.87 6.05
N ASP A 76 -15.38 14.92 5.67
CA ASP A 76 -14.25 15.15 4.75
C ASP A 76 -14.65 14.98 3.27
N GLU A 77 -15.77 14.30 2.97
CA GLU A 77 -16.28 14.19 1.60
C GLU A 77 -16.99 15.48 1.16
N ALA A 78 -16.68 15.90 -0.06
CA ALA A 78 -17.35 17.03 -0.68
C ALA A 78 -18.58 16.54 -1.46
N GLN A 79 -19.66 17.35 -1.44
CA GLN A 79 -20.82 17.06 -2.29
C GLN A 79 -20.50 17.08 -3.79
N VAL A 80 -19.47 17.83 -4.17
CA VAL A 80 -18.81 17.84 -5.48
C VAL A 80 -17.33 18.13 -5.24
N GLY A 81 -16.44 17.28 -5.73
CA GLY A 81 -14.98 17.45 -5.64
C GLY A 81 -14.28 16.31 -4.91
N SER A 82 -12.94 16.39 -4.86
CA SER A 82 -12.07 15.31 -4.39
C SER A 82 -12.16 15.06 -2.89
N GLY A 83 -12.78 13.94 -2.50
CA GLY A 83 -12.73 13.38 -1.15
C GLY A 83 -11.57 12.40 -0.97
N PRO A 84 -11.12 12.13 0.27
CA PRO A 84 -10.04 11.18 0.52
C PRO A 84 -10.49 9.71 0.43
N TYR A 85 -11.79 9.41 0.39
CA TYR A 85 -12.28 8.04 0.42
C TYR A 85 -12.65 7.47 -0.94
N VAL A 86 -12.26 6.23 -1.16
CA VAL A 86 -12.91 5.34 -2.12
C VAL A 86 -13.87 4.43 -1.36
N GLY A 87 -15.13 4.39 -1.78
CA GLY A 87 -16.21 3.71 -1.06
C GLY A 87 -17.03 2.76 -1.93
N TRP A 88 -17.40 1.60 -1.37
CA TRP A 88 -18.20 0.58 -2.05
C TRP A 88 -19.37 0.09 -1.19
N TYR A 89 -20.46 -0.31 -1.85
CA TYR A 89 -21.75 -0.67 -1.24
C TYR A 89 -22.40 -1.91 -1.86
N SER A 90 -22.40 -2.01 -3.18
CA SER A 90 -23.12 -3.05 -3.92
C SER A 90 -22.24 -4.23 -4.32
N ILE A 91 -20.94 -4.12 -4.07
CA ILE A 91 -19.94 -5.13 -4.40
C ILE A 91 -19.02 -5.43 -3.22
N THR A 92 -18.37 -6.58 -3.26
CA THR A 92 -17.18 -6.89 -2.47
C THR A 92 -15.96 -6.47 -3.29
N PRO A 93 -15.32 -5.31 -3.03
CA PRO A 93 -14.26 -4.82 -3.88
C PRO A 93 -13.01 -5.70 -3.75
N VAL A 94 -12.40 -5.96 -4.92
CA VAL A 94 -11.10 -6.62 -5.03
C VAL A 94 -10.11 -5.61 -5.62
N ILE A 95 -9.07 -5.31 -4.85
CA ILE A 95 -8.01 -4.39 -5.26
C ILE A 95 -6.74 -5.21 -5.48
N THR A 96 -6.22 -5.21 -6.70
CA THR A 96 -5.00 -5.95 -7.05
C THR A 96 -3.84 -5.01 -7.20
N PHE A 97 -2.88 -5.06 -6.28
CA PHE A 97 -1.67 -4.26 -6.29
C PHE A 97 -0.57 -4.99 -7.06
N HIS A 98 0.18 -4.23 -7.86
CA HIS A 98 1.33 -4.72 -8.63
C HIS A 98 2.56 -3.92 -8.24
N PHE A 99 3.69 -4.59 -8.06
CA PHE A 99 4.96 -4.00 -7.67
C PHE A 99 5.92 -3.97 -8.86
N ALA A 100 6.81 -2.98 -8.91
CA ALA A 100 7.76 -2.81 -10.03
C ALA A 100 8.78 -3.97 -10.15
N GLY A 101 8.93 -4.75 -9.08
CA GLY A 101 9.76 -5.94 -9.01
C GLY A 101 9.34 -6.81 -7.83
N PRO A 102 10.02 -7.94 -7.61
CA PRO A 102 9.69 -8.81 -6.49
C PRO A 102 9.90 -8.10 -5.16
N VAL A 103 8.97 -8.29 -4.22
CA VAL A 103 9.02 -7.74 -2.86
C VAL A 103 8.70 -8.82 -1.84
N SER A 104 9.14 -8.61 -0.59
CA SER A 104 8.68 -9.38 0.55
C SER A 104 7.86 -8.48 1.47
N ILE A 105 6.62 -8.86 1.78
CA ILE A 105 5.67 -8.06 2.59
C ILE A 105 5.31 -8.85 3.84
N ASN A 106 5.39 -8.20 5.00
CA ASN A 106 5.05 -8.80 6.29
C ASN A 106 4.00 -8.02 7.09
N LYS A 107 3.63 -6.82 6.62
CA LYS A 107 2.50 -6.07 7.12
C LYS A 107 1.82 -5.30 5.99
N ILE A 108 0.50 -5.35 6.01
CA ILE A 108 -0.37 -4.51 5.17
C ILE A 108 -1.20 -3.66 6.13
N ARG A 109 -1.31 -2.36 5.85
CA ARG A 109 -2.09 -1.44 6.64
C ARG A 109 -3.15 -0.80 5.77
N ILE A 110 -4.38 -0.77 6.24
CA ILE A 110 -5.52 -0.22 5.50
C ILE A 110 -6.17 0.86 6.37
N HIS A 111 -6.25 2.08 5.87
CA HIS A 111 -6.88 3.19 6.56
C HIS A 111 -8.35 3.27 6.16
N ALA A 112 -9.25 3.04 7.12
CA ALA A 112 -10.67 2.88 6.87
C ALA A 112 -11.51 3.82 7.75
N ASP A 113 -12.67 4.21 7.22
CA ASP A 113 -13.68 4.94 8.00
C ASP A 113 -14.27 4.04 9.11
N HIS A 114 -14.45 4.61 10.30
CA HIS A 114 -15.03 3.92 11.45
C HIS A 114 -16.20 4.69 12.05
N SER A 115 -17.06 5.26 11.22
CA SER A 115 -18.28 5.98 11.63
C SER A 115 -19.35 5.10 12.31
N ASN A 116 -19.02 3.83 12.61
CA ASN A 116 -19.77 2.89 13.45
C ASN A 116 -21.25 2.76 13.08
N GLY A 117 -21.51 2.63 11.78
CA GLY A 117 -22.84 2.43 11.20
C GLY A 117 -23.54 3.73 10.79
N SER A 118 -22.97 4.90 11.08
CA SER A 118 -23.54 6.18 10.65
C SER A 118 -23.60 6.25 9.13
N GLY A 119 -24.79 6.53 8.58
CA GLY A 119 -25.06 6.49 7.13
C GLY A 119 -24.80 5.13 6.48
N GLY A 120 -24.78 4.05 7.26
CA GLY A 120 -24.51 2.71 6.75
C GLY A 120 -23.04 2.41 6.49
N VAL A 121 -22.12 3.23 7.00
CA VAL A 121 -20.66 3.03 6.87
C VAL A 121 -20.08 2.44 8.15
N SER A 122 -19.25 1.41 8.02
CA SER A 122 -18.50 0.84 9.13
C SER A 122 -17.14 0.32 8.66
N LEU A 123 -16.28 -0.05 9.61
CA LEU A 123 -15.09 -0.83 9.28
C LEU A 123 -15.49 -2.10 8.51
N PRO A 124 -14.63 -2.58 7.60
CA PRO A 124 -14.76 -3.93 7.02
C PRO A 124 -14.94 -4.98 8.12
N GLY A 125 -15.69 -6.04 7.86
CA GLY A 125 -15.82 -7.16 8.80
C GLY A 125 -14.63 -8.10 8.73
N SER A 126 -14.09 -8.28 7.52
CA SER A 126 -12.85 -9.01 7.30
C SER A 126 -12.17 -8.55 6.02
N ILE A 127 -10.87 -8.81 5.93
CA ILE A 127 -10.06 -8.50 4.76
C ILE A 127 -9.29 -9.76 4.38
N GLN A 128 -9.45 -10.19 3.13
CA GLN A 128 -8.67 -11.30 2.58
C GLN A 128 -7.48 -10.76 1.80
N VAL A 129 -6.31 -11.35 2.04
CA VAL A 129 -5.08 -11.11 1.28
C VAL A 129 -4.72 -12.39 0.55
N ALA A 130 -4.60 -12.30 -0.77
CA ALA A 130 -4.16 -13.41 -1.60
C ALA A 130 -2.98 -13.01 -2.49
N ALA A 131 -1.96 -13.87 -2.53
CA ALA A 131 -0.77 -13.72 -3.36
C ALA A 131 -0.14 -15.09 -3.58
N SER A 132 0.28 -15.46 -4.80
CA SER A 132 0.90 -16.75 -5.18
C SER A 132 1.08 -17.80 -4.06
N GLY A 133 0.05 -18.63 -3.83
CA GLY A 133 0.10 -19.73 -2.85
C GLY A 133 -0.20 -19.35 -1.40
N PHE A 134 -0.48 -18.08 -1.13
CA PHE A 134 -0.99 -17.52 0.11
C PHE A 134 -2.41 -17.02 -0.09
N ASP A 135 -3.31 -17.40 0.82
CA ASP A 135 -4.68 -16.94 0.90
C ASP A 135 -5.08 -16.93 2.38
N GLN A 136 -5.24 -15.75 2.95
CA GLN A 136 -5.58 -15.58 4.36
C GLN A 136 -6.61 -14.47 4.54
N THR A 137 -7.65 -14.77 5.31
CA THR A 137 -8.66 -13.81 5.76
C THR A 137 -8.37 -13.37 7.19
N PHE A 138 -8.32 -12.06 7.39
CA PHE A 138 -8.12 -11.41 8.67
C PHE A 138 -9.47 -10.85 9.13
N ALA A 139 -9.93 -11.28 10.31
CA ALA A 139 -11.09 -10.66 10.94
C ALA A 139 -10.72 -9.26 11.43
N VAL A 140 -11.60 -8.29 11.20
CA VAL A 140 -11.43 -6.93 11.70
C VAL A 140 -12.32 -6.76 12.92
N THR A 141 -11.72 -6.34 14.02
CA THR A 141 -12.45 -6.14 15.28
C THR A 141 -12.88 -4.68 15.41
N ASN A 142 -14.18 -4.47 15.63
CA ASN A 142 -14.72 -3.16 15.95
C ASN A 142 -14.64 -2.96 17.47
N THR A 143 -13.82 -2.00 17.91
CA THR A 143 -13.73 -1.60 19.32
C THR A 143 -14.77 -0.52 19.63
N THR A 144 -15.58 -0.73 20.66
CA THR A 144 -16.59 0.23 21.06
C THR A 144 -15.98 1.52 21.63
N GLY A 145 -16.56 2.67 21.27
CA GLY A 145 -16.22 3.97 21.84
C GLY A 145 -15.15 4.77 21.10
N ASP A 146 -14.54 4.21 20.05
CA ASP A 146 -13.76 4.94 19.04
C ASP A 146 -14.56 4.92 17.74
N TYR A 147 -14.69 6.08 17.10
CA TYR A 147 -15.46 6.27 15.88
C TYR A 147 -14.71 7.10 14.84
N ALA A 148 -13.40 7.29 15.03
CA ALA A 148 -12.56 8.01 14.10
C ALA A 148 -11.98 7.06 13.04
N PRO A 149 -11.70 7.55 11.82
CA PRO A 149 -10.98 6.77 10.82
C PRO A 149 -9.66 6.25 11.40
N ARG A 150 -9.29 5.03 11.01
CA ARG A 150 -8.14 4.36 11.63
C ARG A 150 -7.47 3.35 10.72
N TRP A 151 -6.23 3.03 11.10
CA TRP A 151 -5.49 1.92 10.53
C TRP A 151 -6.00 0.56 11.04
N ILE A 152 -6.12 -0.37 10.10
CA ILE A 152 -6.26 -1.80 10.30
C ILE A 152 -4.94 -2.43 9.88
N ASP A 153 -4.21 -3.00 10.85
CA ASP A 153 -2.91 -3.63 10.60
C ASP A 153 -3.08 -5.14 10.43
N LEU A 154 -2.79 -5.63 9.22
CA LEU A 154 -2.73 -7.05 8.89
C LEU A 154 -1.28 -7.51 9.02
N GLN A 155 -1.02 -8.47 9.90
CA GLN A 155 0.34 -8.95 10.21
C GLN A 155 0.33 -10.42 10.64
N GLY A 156 1.51 -10.98 10.95
CA GLY A 156 1.65 -12.39 11.33
C GLY A 156 1.81 -13.33 10.14
N PHE A 157 2.12 -12.78 8.96
CA PHE A 157 2.41 -13.51 7.74
C PHE A 157 3.71 -13.00 7.10
N LEU A 158 4.17 -13.70 6.08
CA LEU A 158 5.28 -13.26 5.22
C LEU A 158 5.01 -13.69 3.79
N LEU A 159 4.70 -12.73 2.92
CA LEU A 159 4.65 -12.92 1.47
C LEU A 159 6.06 -12.73 0.96
N ASN A 160 6.68 -13.76 0.39
CA ASN A 160 8.06 -13.68 -0.11
C ASN A 160 8.11 -13.63 -1.62
N ASN A 161 8.94 -12.74 -2.15
CA ASN A 161 9.27 -12.69 -3.58
C ASN A 161 8.02 -12.58 -4.49
N ILE A 162 7.03 -11.80 -4.08
CA ILE A 162 5.80 -11.57 -4.83
C ILE A 162 5.91 -10.31 -5.69
N GLN A 163 5.21 -10.28 -6.84
CA GLN A 163 5.12 -9.08 -7.68
C GLN A 163 3.70 -8.51 -7.73
N SER A 164 2.72 -9.23 -7.18
CA SER A 164 1.35 -8.78 -7.07
C SER A 164 0.67 -9.45 -5.88
N LEU A 165 -0.33 -8.77 -5.34
CA LEU A 165 -1.27 -9.34 -4.37
C LEU A 165 -2.65 -8.74 -4.60
N SER A 166 -3.69 -9.46 -4.20
CA SER A 166 -5.06 -8.96 -4.14
C SER A 166 -5.52 -8.80 -2.71
N ILE A 167 -6.24 -7.71 -2.45
CA ILE A 167 -6.97 -7.44 -1.21
C ILE A 167 -8.45 -7.48 -1.54
N THR A 168 -9.19 -8.38 -0.91
CA THR A 168 -10.66 -8.42 -0.97
C THR A 168 -11.21 -7.88 0.35
N ILE A 169 -12.09 -6.89 0.27
CA ILE A 169 -12.67 -6.24 1.46
C ILE A 169 -14.11 -6.72 1.61
N TYR A 170 -14.40 -7.40 2.71
CA TYR A 170 -15.75 -7.82 3.06
C TYR A 170 -16.40 -6.78 3.97
N ASP A 171 -17.67 -6.51 3.70
CA ASP A 171 -18.50 -5.61 4.50
C ASP A 171 -18.56 -6.06 5.96
N GLY A 172 -18.85 -5.10 6.83
CA GLY A 172 -18.83 -5.28 8.28
C GLY A 172 -20.22 -5.31 8.87
N ALA A 173 -20.39 -4.55 9.95
CA ALA A 173 -21.71 -4.37 10.57
C ALA A 173 -22.65 -3.51 9.70
N ALA A 174 -22.10 -2.77 8.74
CA ALA A 174 -22.82 -1.95 7.79
C ALA A 174 -22.33 -2.22 6.36
N GLN A 175 -23.17 -1.83 5.40
CA GLN A 175 -23.03 -2.25 4.00
C GLN A 175 -21.98 -1.44 3.23
N TRP A 176 -21.72 -0.19 3.63
CA TRP A 176 -20.66 0.61 3.03
C TRP A 176 -19.32 0.37 3.71
N VAL A 177 -18.27 0.21 2.90
CA VAL A 177 -16.86 0.22 3.32
C VAL A 177 -16.10 1.33 2.61
N PHE A 178 -15.34 2.12 3.37
CA PHE A 178 -14.67 3.32 2.90
C PHE A 178 -13.19 3.26 3.28
N ILE A 179 -12.32 3.37 2.29
CA ILE A 179 -10.86 3.26 2.45
C ILE A 179 -10.21 4.53 1.90
N SER A 180 -9.26 5.09 2.63
CA SER A 180 -8.51 6.27 2.17
C SER A 180 -7.05 5.97 1.84
N GLU A 181 -6.49 4.85 2.32
CA GLU A 181 -5.07 4.55 2.09
C GLU A 181 -4.78 3.06 2.31
N VAL A 182 -3.86 2.50 1.53
CA VAL A 182 -3.29 1.17 1.70
C VAL A 182 -1.77 1.26 1.67
N ALA A 183 -1.12 0.83 2.75
CA ALA A 183 0.32 0.85 2.90
C ALA A 183 0.90 -0.56 3.09
N PHE A 184 2.10 -0.78 2.53
CA PHE A 184 2.81 -2.06 2.60
C PHE A 184 4.15 -1.88 3.32
N GLU A 185 4.43 -2.74 4.29
CA GLU A 185 5.72 -2.79 4.98
C GLU A 185 6.40 -4.15 4.73
N GLY A 186 7.73 -4.11 4.58
CA GLY A 186 8.52 -5.29 4.29
C GLY A 186 9.90 -4.94 3.75
N THR A 187 10.43 -5.78 2.86
CA THR A 187 11.73 -5.58 2.21
C THR A 187 11.62 -5.68 0.70
N VAL A 188 12.44 -4.88 0.01
CA VAL A 188 12.69 -5.03 -1.43
C VAL A 188 14.08 -5.65 -1.61
N PRO A 189 14.27 -6.60 -2.54
CA PRO A 189 15.60 -7.09 -2.88
C PRO A 189 16.49 -5.92 -3.31
N GLU A 190 17.65 -5.77 -2.68
CA GLU A 190 18.63 -4.73 -3.00
C GLU A 190 19.00 -4.77 -4.50
N PRO A 191 18.72 -3.71 -5.28
CA PRO A 191 19.01 -3.71 -6.69
C PRO A 191 20.53 -3.62 -6.92
N ALA A 192 21.19 -4.74 -7.20
CA ALA A 192 22.55 -4.81 -7.74
C ALA A 192 23.69 -4.14 -6.94
N SER A 193 23.42 -3.54 -5.76
CA SER A 193 24.41 -2.86 -4.89
C SER A 193 25.60 -3.78 -4.60
N TRP A 194 25.34 -5.07 -4.42
CA TRP A 194 26.34 -6.11 -4.22
C TRP A 194 27.19 -6.41 -5.45
N MET A 195 26.61 -6.33 -6.66
CA MET A 195 27.36 -6.48 -7.91
C MET A 195 28.28 -5.28 -8.15
N ILE A 196 27.79 -4.05 -7.90
CA ILE A 196 28.64 -2.85 -8.00
C ILE A 196 29.76 -2.89 -6.95
N LEU A 197 29.47 -3.31 -5.71
CA LEU A 197 30.49 -3.47 -4.68
C LEU A 197 31.54 -4.53 -5.07
N SER A 198 31.11 -5.69 -5.56
CA SER A 198 32.03 -6.77 -5.96
C SER A 198 32.85 -6.42 -7.20
N ILE A 199 32.27 -5.72 -8.20
CA ILE A 199 33.02 -5.16 -9.33
C ILE A 199 34.05 -4.12 -8.83
N SER A 200 33.66 -3.24 -7.90
CA SER A 200 34.53 -2.20 -7.36
C SER A 200 35.71 -2.78 -6.59
N ILE A 201 35.48 -3.80 -5.78
CA ILE A 201 36.53 -4.55 -5.07
C ILE A 201 37.43 -5.30 -6.06
N GLY A 202 36.84 -5.94 -7.07
CA GLY A 202 37.58 -6.68 -8.11
C GLY A 202 38.53 -5.76 -8.91
N LEU A 203 38.06 -4.59 -9.33
CA LEU A 203 38.88 -3.57 -10.01
C LEU A 203 40.02 -3.05 -9.13
N TYR A 204 39.76 -2.83 -7.84
CA TYR A 204 40.78 -2.40 -6.88
C TYR A 204 41.89 -3.45 -6.67
N LEU A 205 41.52 -4.73 -6.53
CA LEU A 205 42.48 -5.83 -6.39
C LEU A 205 43.33 -6.00 -7.65
N LEU A 206 42.73 -5.88 -8.84
CA LEU A 206 43.47 -5.89 -10.12
C LEU A 206 44.48 -4.74 -10.23
N ALA A 207 44.11 -3.54 -9.76
CA ALA A 207 44.98 -2.37 -9.77
C ALA A 207 46.18 -2.51 -8.80
N LYS A 208 46.03 -3.26 -7.71
CA LYS A 208 47.12 -3.55 -6.77
C LYS A 208 48.10 -4.62 -7.28
N HIS A 209 47.66 -5.57 -8.11
CA HIS A 209 48.54 -6.64 -8.61
C HIS A 209 49.47 -6.21 -9.76
N LYS A 210 49.23 -5.05 -10.37
CA LYS A 210 50.05 -4.50 -11.47
C LYS A 210 51.13 -3.51 -11.03
N LYS A 211 51.42 -3.42 -9.73
CA LYS A 211 52.54 -2.64 -9.14
C LYS A 211 53.47 -3.58 -8.41
#